data_AF-F8LF29-F1
#
_entry.id   AF-F8LF29-F1
#
_cell.length_a   1.000
_cell.length_b   1.000
_cell.length_c   1.000
_cell.angle_alpha   90.00
_cell.angle_beta   90.00
_cell.angle_gamma   90.00
#
_symmetry.space_group_name_H-M   'P 1'
#
loop_
_entity.id
_entity.type
_entity.pdbx_description
1 polymer ?
#
loop_
_entity_poly.entity_id
_entity_poly.type
_entity_poly.pdbx_seq_one_letter_code
_entity_poly.pdbx_strand_id
1 'polypeptide(L)'
;MTSPQIDLINGSGIYLIPMSSDGSADDSIFGELISLMQGAIDPDRLVIQENALEVIGGFLNLGVQVGWKEYGNDVRVGAAFIRCMLTEYSQSVSKLEGESDENEKILKRVSDCFANIGDLIQSPFWEKQPEEGYRPKTNRVRYDADVKGWQKHAVCRMVGNIASNYHSDYPFFEILVNSSKESIDSEICKPFYVTIHDNEKVLDKRRAVLSGLKLFPGEVAHPIYYSSSLKNPEVFLEKTSLRIGPNARRILEGLTFLSNVKLYTQKTGNCWIKQPMRCLLASLYLEILSVKQDVSPQEAWKAAKALYQEIQKTAGVSLIRELMSETTLSDSQIRTIDREISKRFSL
;
A
#
# COMPACT_ATOMS: atom_id res chain seq x y z
N MET A 1 -42.27 -3.62 -44.13
CA MET A 1 -42.05 -5.02 -43.71
C MET A 1 -40.69 -5.44 -44.20
N THR A 2 -39.78 -5.69 -43.26
CA THR A 2 -38.67 -6.68 -43.23
C THR A 2 -37.74 -6.22 -42.12
N SER A 3 -37.74 -6.94 -41.00
CA SER A 3 -36.88 -6.69 -39.84
C SER A 3 -35.40 -6.86 -40.21
N PRO A 4 -34.48 -6.01 -39.72
CA PRO A 4 -33.06 -6.35 -39.74
C PRO A 4 -32.79 -7.39 -38.65
N GLN A 5 -32.13 -8.48 -39.05
CA GLN A 5 -31.66 -9.55 -38.19
C GLN A 5 -30.57 -9.03 -37.24
N ILE A 6 -30.64 -9.44 -35.97
CA ILE A 6 -29.57 -9.27 -34.98
C ILE A 6 -28.66 -10.49 -35.10
N ASP A 7 -27.46 -10.31 -35.64
CA ASP A 7 -26.39 -11.29 -35.51
C ASP A 7 -25.72 -11.11 -34.14
N LEU A 8 -25.90 -12.10 -33.27
CA LEU A 8 -25.16 -12.25 -32.02
C LEU A 8 -23.71 -12.67 -32.36
N ILE A 9 -22.79 -11.70 -32.38
CA ILE A 9 -21.35 -11.97 -32.38
C ILE A 9 -20.82 -11.79 -30.96
N ASN A 10 -20.23 -12.87 -30.46
CA ASN A 10 -19.60 -13.04 -29.18
C ASN A 10 -18.65 -11.89 -28.78
N GLY A 11 -18.83 -11.40 -27.55
CA GLY A 11 -17.74 -11.31 -26.57
C GLY A 11 -16.51 -10.47 -26.92
N SER A 12 -16.67 -9.17 -27.16
CA SER A 12 -15.65 -8.15 -26.87
C SER A 12 -16.29 -6.78 -27.01
N GLY A 13 -16.75 -6.20 -25.89
CA GLY A 13 -17.27 -4.84 -25.84
C GLY A 13 -16.16 -3.82 -26.08
N ILE A 14 -15.89 -3.51 -27.34
CA ILE A 14 -15.23 -2.25 -27.71
C ILE A 14 -16.36 -1.22 -27.76
N TYR A 15 -16.41 -0.33 -26.77
CA TYR A 15 -17.26 0.85 -26.84
C TYR A 15 -16.69 1.77 -27.93
N LEU A 16 -17.35 1.81 -29.09
CA LEU A 16 -17.09 2.81 -30.10
C LEU A 16 -17.63 4.14 -29.60
N ILE A 17 -16.74 5.08 -29.29
CA ILE A 17 -17.10 6.48 -29.04
C ILE A 17 -17.62 7.04 -30.37
N PRO A 18 -18.87 7.52 -30.45
CA PRO A 18 -19.34 8.21 -31.64
C PRO A 18 -18.57 9.52 -31.75
N MET A 19 -17.71 9.64 -32.76
CA MET A 19 -17.13 10.92 -33.14
C MET A 19 -18.23 11.76 -33.78
N SER A 20 -18.39 13.00 -33.33
CA SER A 20 -19.22 13.98 -34.04
C SER A 20 -18.68 14.17 -35.46
N SER A 21 -19.56 14.55 -36.38
CA SER A 21 -19.29 14.68 -37.82
C SER A 21 -18.24 15.73 -38.19
N ASP A 22 -17.72 16.49 -37.22
CA ASP A 22 -16.71 17.55 -37.37
C ASP A 22 -15.36 17.20 -36.71
N GLY A 23 -15.24 16.04 -36.06
CA GLY A 23 -13.96 15.53 -35.54
C GLY A 23 -13.43 16.26 -34.29
N SER A 24 -14.21 17.16 -33.68
CA SER A 24 -13.97 17.64 -32.31
C SER A 24 -14.55 16.64 -31.30
N ALA A 25 -13.74 16.17 -30.35
CA ALA A 25 -14.27 15.45 -29.20
C ALA A 25 -15.25 16.38 -28.46
N ASP A 26 -16.50 15.95 -28.32
CA ASP A 26 -17.51 16.67 -27.56
C ASP A 26 -17.12 16.61 -26.07
N ASP A 27 -16.57 17.71 -25.55
CA ASP A 27 -16.12 17.84 -24.16
C ASP A 27 -17.27 17.60 -23.14
N SER A 28 -18.54 17.65 -23.59
CA SER A 28 -19.69 17.31 -22.75
C SER A 28 -19.78 15.81 -22.45
N ILE A 29 -19.35 14.94 -23.37
CA ILE A 29 -19.32 13.49 -23.18
C ILE A 29 -18.21 13.10 -22.19
N PHE A 30 -17.05 13.79 -22.23
CA PHE A 30 -16.00 13.60 -21.23
C PHE A 30 -16.45 14.08 -19.84
N GLY A 31 -17.18 15.19 -19.75
CA GLY A 31 -17.78 15.68 -18.52
C GLY A 31 -18.81 14.70 -17.94
N GLU A 32 -19.70 14.14 -18.77
CA GLU A 32 -20.68 13.12 -18.36
C GLU A 32 -20.01 11.79 -17.99
N LEU A 33 -18.95 11.35 -18.70
CA LEU A 33 -18.22 10.13 -18.35
C LEU A 33 -17.50 10.27 -17.00
N ILE A 34 -16.89 11.43 -16.74
CA ILE A 34 -16.25 11.74 -15.44
C ILE A 34 -17.32 11.81 -14.34
N SER A 35 -18.50 12.35 -14.62
CA SER A 35 -19.62 12.40 -13.66
C SER A 35 -20.27 11.03 -13.43
N LEU A 36 -20.34 10.16 -14.45
CA LEU A 36 -20.76 8.75 -14.34
C LEU A 36 -19.72 7.90 -13.59
N MET A 37 -18.43 8.17 -13.76
CA MET A 37 -17.34 7.54 -12.99
C MET A 37 -17.30 8.04 -11.54
N GLN A 38 -17.75 9.27 -11.27
CA GLN A 38 -17.98 9.78 -9.92
C GLN A 38 -19.26 9.21 -9.27
N GLY A 39 -20.21 8.71 -10.07
CA GLY A 39 -21.40 7.99 -9.63
C GLY A 39 -21.24 6.46 -9.52
N ALA A 40 -20.16 5.90 -10.05
CA ALA A 40 -19.82 4.50 -9.82
C ALA A 40 -19.30 4.34 -8.39
N ILE A 41 -19.87 3.40 -7.63
CA ILE A 41 -19.35 3.04 -6.30
C ILE A 41 -17.88 2.73 -6.46
N ASP A 42 -17.02 3.53 -5.82
CA ASP A 42 -15.57 3.30 -5.76
C ASP A 42 -15.34 1.83 -5.36
N PRO A 43 -14.76 0.98 -6.25
CA PRO A 43 -14.57 -0.44 -5.95
C PRO A 43 -13.80 -0.67 -4.65
N ASP A 44 -12.93 0.27 -4.28
CA ASP A 44 -12.23 0.21 -3.00
C ASP A 44 -13.18 0.44 -1.82
N ARG A 45 -14.09 1.41 -1.94
CA ARG A 45 -15.14 1.67 -0.93
C ARG A 45 -16.03 0.43 -0.75
N LEU A 46 -16.44 -0.22 -1.84
CA LEU A 46 -17.21 -1.45 -1.75
C LEU A 46 -16.45 -2.56 -1.01
N VAL A 47 -15.17 -2.78 -1.37
CA VAL A 47 -14.33 -3.80 -0.73
C VAL A 47 -14.13 -3.52 0.77
N ILE A 48 -13.90 -2.27 1.17
CA ILE A 48 -13.76 -1.93 2.59
C ILE A 48 -15.10 -2.01 3.34
N GLN A 49 -16.23 -1.73 2.70
CA GLN A 49 -17.57 -1.88 3.28
C GLN A 49 -17.91 -3.35 3.52
N GLU A 50 -17.67 -4.22 2.54
CA GLU A 50 -17.86 -5.68 2.69
C GLU A 50 -16.98 -6.29 3.80
N ASN A 51 -15.86 -5.64 4.12
CA ASN A 51 -14.90 -6.05 5.14
C ASN A 51 -14.81 -5.03 6.29
N ALA A 52 -15.90 -4.31 6.57
CA ALA A 52 -15.90 -3.18 7.50
C ALA A 52 -15.40 -3.58 8.88
N LEU A 53 -15.80 -4.77 9.38
CA LEU A 53 -15.39 -5.22 10.69
C LEU A 53 -13.86 -5.43 10.76
N GLU A 54 -13.31 -6.12 9.77
CA GLU A 54 -11.89 -6.40 9.65
C GLU A 54 -11.06 -5.12 9.51
N VAL A 55 -11.58 -4.13 8.76
CA VAL A 55 -10.96 -2.81 8.58
C VAL A 55 -10.93 -2.04 9.90
N ILE A 56 -12.07 -1.90 10.58
CA ILE A 56 -12.19 -1.20 11.87
C ILE A 56 -11.28 -1.86 12.91
N GLY A 57 -11.38 -3.19 13.06
CA GLY A 57 -10.58 -3.94 14.01
C GLY A 57 -9.08 -3.87 13.71
N GLY A 58 -8.68 -3.91 12.43
CA GLY A 58 -7.30 -3.76 12.01
C GLY A 58 -6.72 -2.36 12.23
N PHE A 59 -7.46 -1.31 11.88
CA PHE A 59 -7.06 0.08 12.07
C PHE A 59 -6.84 0.42 13.56
N LEU A 60 -7.78 -0.01 14.41
CA LEU A 60 -7.77 0.25 15.85
C LEU A 60 -7.03 -0.82 16.67
N ASN A 61 -6.47 -1.86 16.05
CA ASN A 61 -5.87 -3.03 16.70
C ASN A 61 -6.81 -3.75 17.71
N LEU A 62 -8.11 -3.86 17.41
CA LEU A 62 -9.08 -4.61 18.23
C LEU A 62 -8.95 -6.12 17.99
N GLY A 63 -9.01 -6.94 19.04
CA GLY A 63 -8.84 -8.41 18.95
C GLY A 63 -10.07 -9.23 19.33
N VAL A 64 -9.88 -10.56 19.42
CA VAL A 64 -10.94 -11.57 19.70
C VAL A 64 -11.73 -11.30 20.98
N GLN A 65 -11.12 -10.69 21.99
CA GLN A 65 -11.81 -10.33 23.24
C GLN A 65 -12.99 -9.37 23.04
N VAL A 66 -13.07 -8.69 21.89
CA VAL A 66 -14.14 -7.75 21.53
C VAL A 66 -15.05 -8.35 20.43
N GLY A 67 -14.94 -9.66 20.15
CA GLY A 67 -15.76 -10.37 19.15
C GLY A 67 -15.33 -10.18 17.70
N TRP A 68 -14.15 -9.60 17.46
CA TRP A 68 -13.61 -9.36 16.12
C TRP A 68 -12.84 -10.58 15.64
N LYS A 69 -13.02 -10.93 14.36
CA LYS A 69 -12.23 -11.98 13.73
C LYS A 69 -10.82 -11.44 13.49
N GLU A 70 -9.82 -12.17 13.99
CA GLU A 70 -8.40 -11.90 13.66
C GLU A 70 -8.01 -12.42 12.27
N TYR A 71 -8.93 -13.12 11.60
CA TYR A 71 -8.72 -13.70 10.29
C TYR A 71 -9.13 -12.71 9.19
N GLY A 72 -8.15 -12.14 8.51
CA GLY A 72 -8.27 -11.72 7.11
C GLY A 72 -7.32 -12.60 6.29
N ASN A 73 -7.58 -12.80 5.00
CA ASN A 73 -6.62 -13.46 4.09
C ASN A 73 -6.24 -12.55 2.92
N ASP A 74 -6.60 -11.25 3.00
CA ASP A 74 -6.53 -10.39 1.83
C ASP A 74 -5.92 -9.00 2.10
N VAL A 75 -4.64 -8.86 1.75
CA VAL A 75 -3.94 -7.56 1.75
C VAL A 75 -4.60 -6.55 0.81
N ARG A 76 -5.42 -6.99 -0.15
CA ARG A 76 -6.14 -6.09 -1.07
C ARG A 76 -7.11 -5.19 -0.32
N VAL A 77 -7.72 -5.67 0.76
CA VAL A 77 -8.60 -4.86 1.63
C VAL A 77 -7.80 -3.76 2.30
N GLY A 78 -6.63 -4.09 2.85
CA GLY A 78 -5.75 -3.10 3.46
C GLY A 78 -5.23 -2.08 2.44
N ALA A 79 -4.87 -2.50 1.23
CA ALA A 79 -4.46 -1.60 0.15
C ALA A 79 -5.60 -0.68 -0.33
N ALA A 80 -6.82 -1.21 -0.48
CA ALA A 80 -8.03 -0.43 -0.78
C ALA A 80 -8.28 0.62 0.32
N PHE A 81 -8.18 0.22 1.59
CA PHE A 81 -8.31 1.13 2.72
C PHE A 81 -7.25 2.25 2.70
N ILE A 82 -5.99 1.95 2.36
CA ILE A 82 -4.96 3.00 2.17
C ILE A 82 -5.35 3.96 1.04
N ARG A 83 -5.81 3.44 -0.10
CA ARG A 83 -6.22 4.28 -1.24
C ARG A 83 -7.38 5.20 -0.86
N CYS A 84 -8.43 4.68 -0.24
CA CYS A 84 -9.53 5.52 0.26
C CYS A 84 -9.04 6.58 1.25
N MET A 85 -8.16 6.24 2.21
CA MET A 85 -7.59 7.22 3.14
C MET A 85 -6.81 8.32 2.44
N LEU A 86 -5.98 7.97 1.45
CA LEU A 86 -5.19 8.95 0.70
C LEU A 86 -6.07 9.85 -0.17
N THR A 87 -7.09 9.29 -0.81
CA THR A 87 -8.09 10.06 -1.58
C THR A 87 -8.82 11.04 -0.68
N GLU A 88 -9.39 10.57 0.43
CA GLU A 88 -10.09 11.41 1.42
C GLU A 88 -9.18 12.52 1.97
N TYR A 89 -7.94 12.17 2.34
CA TYR A 89 -6.98 13.15 2.84
C TYR A 89 -6.64 14.20 1.79
N SER A 90 -6.37 13.79 0.55
CA SER A 90 -6.05 14.73 -0.55
C SER A 90 -7.17 15.74 -0.81
N GLN A 91 -8.43 15.30 -0.77
CA GLN A 91 -9.61 16.17 -0.93
C GLN A 91 -9.82 17.11 0.26
N SER A 92 -9.40 16.70 1.46
CA SER A 92 -9.47 17.54 2.66
C SER A 92 -8.40 18.65 2.67
N VAL A 93 -7.21 18.36 2.14
CA VAL A 93 -6.06 19.29 2.10
C VAL A 93 -6.10 20.20 0.87
N SER A 94 -6.66 19.76 -0.27
CA SER A 94 -6.82 20.61 -1.46
C SER A 94 -7.74 21.83 -1.25
N LYS A 95 -8.38 21.93 -0.08
CA LYS A 95 -9.20 23.06 0.36
C LYS A 95 -8.44 24.05 1.27
N LEU A 96 -7.18 23.76 1.59
CA LEU A 96 -6.30 24.59 2.40
C LEU A 96 -5.26 25.25 1.48
N GLU A 97 -5.51 26.51 1.12
CA GLU A 97 -4.53 27.32 0.38
C GLU A 97 -3.23 27.47 1.19
N GLY A 98 -2.08 27.14 0.58
CA GLY A 98 -0.76 27.48 1.11
C GLY A 98 0.18 26.33 1.48
N GLU A 99 -0.14 25.07 1.18
CA GLU A 99 0.86 24.00 1.29
C GLU A 99 1.92 24.08 0.19
N SER A 100 3.19 23.91 0.57
CA SER A 100 4.35 23.89 -0.33
C SER A 100 4.19 22.82 -1.44
N ASP A 101 4.54 23.17 -2.67
CA ASP A 101 4.65 22.29 -3.86
C ASP A 101 5.30 20.92 -3.55
N GLU A 102 6.19 20.87 -2.56
CA GLU A 102 6.86 19.64 -2.15
C GLU A 102 5.96 18.64 -1.41
N ASN A 103 5.05 19.11 -0.55
CA ASN A 103 4.14 18.24 0.20
C ASN A 103 3.11 17.61 -0.74
N GLU A 104 2.54 18.40 -1.66
CA GLU A 104 1.65 17.91 -2.70
C GLU A 104 2.35 16.85 -3.57
N LYS A 105 3.60 17.12 -3.96
CA LYS A 105 4.43 16.16 -4.71
C LYS A 105 4.70 14.87 -3.94
N ILE A 106 4.95 14.95 -2.63
CA ILE A 106 5.13 13.77 -1.77
C ILE A 106 3.83 12.96 -1.73
N LEU A 107 2.69 13.61 -1.44
CA LEU A 107 1.40 12.94 -1.36
C LEU A 107 1.01 12.29 -2.68
N LYS A 108 1.20 12.98 -3.81
CA LYS A 108 0.96 12.41 -5.14
C LYS A 108 1.80 11.15 -5.39
N ARG A 109 3.11 11.19 -5.10
CA ARG A 109 3.99 10.03 -5.28
C ARG A 109 3.65 8.86 -4.36
N VAL A 110 3.19 9.17 -3.14
CA VAL A 110 2.68 8.16 -2.21
C VAL A 110 1.37 7.57 -2.72
N SER A 111 0.43 8.37 -3.23
CA SER A 111 -0.78 7.85 -3.89
C SER A 111 -0.44 6.96 -5.08
N ASP A 112 0.50 7.36 -5.93
CA ASP A 112 0.99 6.56 -7.07
C ASP A 112 1.64 5.23 -6.63
N CYS A 113 2.20 5.16 -5.41
CA CYS A 113 2.72 3.92 -4.82
C CYS A 113 1.63 2.85 -4.64
N PHE A 114 0.37 3.27 -4.43
CA PHE A 114 -0.77 2.39 -4.20
C PHE A 114 -1.76 2.34 -5.38
N ALA A 115 -1.72 3.28 -6.33
CA ALA A 115 -2.67 3.40 -7.43
C ALA A 115 -2.64 2.24 -8.46
N ASN A 116 -1.46 1.69 -8.76
CA ASN A 116 -1.28 0.67 -9.81
C ASN A 116 -1.46 -0.78 -9.31
N ILE A 117 -2.41 -1.01 -8.40
CA ILE A 117 -2.84 -2.37 -7.99
C ILE A 117 -4.00 -2.85 -8.91
N GLY A 118 -4.39 -1.99 -9.87
CA GLY A 118 -5.60 -2.00 -10.68
C GLY A 118 -5.91 -3.17 -11.61
N ASP A 119 -5.20 -4.30 -11.52
CA ASP A 119 -5.57 -5.53 -12.24
C ASP A 119 -5.96 -6.71 -11.32
N LEU A 120 -5.95 -6.51 -9.98
CA LEU A 120 -6.00 -7.61 -8.99
C LEU A 120 -7.30 -7.73 -8.16
N ILE A 121 -8.29 -6.84 -8.36
CA ILE A 121 -9.63 -6.97 -7.75
C ILE A 121 -10.61 -7.63 -8.75
N GLN A 122 -10.14 -8.20 -9.86
CA GLN A 122 -10.99 -9.04 -10.69
C GLN A 122 -10.83 -10.52 -10.32
N SER A 123 -11.85 -11.02 -9.62
CA SER A 123 -12.18 -12.44 -9.38
C SER A 123 -11.31 -13.22 -8.37
N PRO A 124 -11.91 -13.88 -7.35
CA PRO A 124 -11.21 -14.85 -6.49
C PRO A 124 -10.82 -16.15 -7.22
N PHE A 125 -11.17 -16.30 -8.51
CA PHE A 125 -10.97 -17.52 -9.30
C PHE A 125 -9.84 -17.45 -10.33
N TRP A 126 -9.11 -16.34 -10.41
CA TRP A 126 -8.04 -16.18 -11.41
C TRP A 126 -6.74 -15.78 -10.74
N GLU A 127 -5.90 -16.76 -10.44
CA GLU A 127 -4.47 -16.56 -10.20
C GLU A 127 -3.84 -16.12 -11.53
N LYS A 128 -3.93 -14.83 -11.86
CA LYS A 128 -3.07 -14.27 -12.91
C LYS A 128 -1.62 -14.54 -12.49
N GLN A 129 -0.83 -15.04 -13.44
CA GLN A 129 0.63 -15.08 -13.28
C GLN A 129 1.12 -13.67 -12.92
N PRO A 130 2.09 -13.53 -12.02
CA PRO A 130 2.61 -12.22 -11.65
C PRO A 130 3.10 -11.50 -12.91
N GLU A 131 2.53 -10.34 -13.24
CA GLU A 131 2.94 -9.58 -14.43
C GLU A 131 4.43 -9.20 -14.34
N GLU A 132 5.15 -9.30 -15.46
CA GLU A 132 6.53 -8.82 -15.59
C GLU A 132 6.56 -7.29 -15.47
N GLY A 133 7.60 -6.73 -14.85
CA GLY A 133 7.75 -5.27 -14.74
C GLY A 133 6.97 -4.64 -13.58
N TYR A 134 6.91 -5.31 -12.42
CA TYR A 134 6.27 -4.80 -11.18
C TYR A 134 6.96 -3.58 -10.54
N ARG A 135 7.95 -3.00 -11.20
CA ARG A 135 8.75 -1.87 -10.68
C ARG A 135 7.97 -0.54 -10.65
N PRO A 136 8.38 0.42 -9.81
CA PRO A 136 7.88 1.79 -9.91
C PRO A 136 8.44 2.46 -11.18
N LYS A 137 7.58 3.14 -11.95
CA LYS A 137 7.96 3.86 -13.18
C LYS A 137 8.11 5.38 -12.97
N THR A 138 7.38 5.95 -12.03
CA THR A 138 7.28 7.41 -11.81
C THR A 138 7.62 7.83 -10.37
N ASN A 139 7.54 6.90 -9.43
CA ASN A 139 7.73 7.06 -8.00
C ASN A 139 8.98 6.31 -7.48
N ARG A 140 9.44 6.60 -6.25
CA ARG A 140 10.61 5.93 -5.67
C ARG A 140 10.32 4.47 -5.35
N VAL A 141 9.11 4.20 -4.88
CA VAL A 141 8.68 2.93 -4.31
C VAL A 141 7.25 2.60 -4.75
N ARG A 142 6.97 1.32 -4.93
CA ARG A 142 5.66 0.77 -5.29
C ARG A 142 5.27 -0.33 -4.31
N TYR A 143 3.99 -0.36 -3.94
CA TYR A 143 3.42 -1.42 -3.12
C TYR A 143 3.18 -2.68 -3.96
N ASP A 144 3.53 -3.85 -3.42
CA ASP A 144 3.31 -5.17 -4.02
C ASP A 144 2.18 -5.93 -3.31
N ALA A 145 1.04 -6.02 -4.01
CA ALA A 145 -0.15 -6.69 -3.51
C ALA A 145 -0.12 -8.22 -3.75
N ASP A 146 0.81 -8.75 -4.55
CA ASP A 146 0.87 -10.18 -4.89
C ASP A 146 1.67 -10.99 -3.87
N VAL A 147 2.50 -10.33 -3.08
CA VAL A 147 3.18 -10.95 -1.94
C VAL A 147 2.36 -10.68 -0.69
N LYS A 148 1.68 -11.72 -0.22
CA LYS A 148 0.62 -11.64 0.80
C LYS A 148 1.03 -12.18 2.17
N GLY A 149 2.17 -12.85 2.28
CA GLY A 149 2.60 -13.56 3.48
C GLY A 149 2.25 -15.06 3.42
N TRP A 150 2.18 -15.71 4.57
CA TRP A 150 1.98 -17.17 4.69
C TRP A 150 0.91 -17.49 5.73
N GLN A 151 0.16 -18.58 5.53
CA GLN A 151 -0.96 -19.00 6.40
C GLN A 151 -1.80 -17.81 6.94
N LYS A 152 -1.66 -17.51 8.25
CA LYS A 152 -2.41 -16.48 8.98
C LYS A 152 -1.61 -15.17 9.17
N HIS A 153 -0.38 -15.10 8.66
CA HIS A 153 0.51 -13.96 8.85
C HIS A 153 0.62 -13.12 7.58
N ALA A 154 0.17 -11.87 7.67
CA ALA A 154 0.34 -10.90 6.62
C ALA A 154 1.81 -10.47 6.52
N VAL A 155 2.35 -10.51 5.31
CA VAL A 155 3.56 -9.78 4.92
C VAL A 155 3.18 -8.92 3.74
N CYS A 156 3.51 -7.64 3.80
CA CYS A 156 3.41 -6.77 2.64
C CYS A 156 4.79 -6.54 2.05
N ARG A 157 4.83 -6.37 0.74
CA ARG A 157 6.09 -6.10 0.04
C ARG A 157 6.02 -4.73 -0.60
N MET A 158 7.14 -4.03 -0.61
CA MET A 158 7.35 -2.82 -1.37
C MET A 158 8.65 -2.96 -2.15
N VAL A 159 8.68 -2.45 -3.37
CA VAL A 159 9.88 -2.44 -4.21
C VAL A 159 10.19 -1.05 -4.67
N GLY A 160 11.47 -0.70 -4.76
CA GLY A 160 11.83 0.62 -5.23
C GLY A 160 13.23 0.72 -5.80
N ASN A 161 13.48 1.88 -6.39
CA ASN A 161 14.69 2.16 -7.14
C ASN A 161 15.73 2.85 -6.24
N ILE A 162 16.97 2.36 -6.24
CA ILE A 162 18.07 3.03 -5.53
C ILE A 162 18.54 4.26 -6.30
N ALA A 163 18.69 4.14 -7.62
CA ALA A 163 19.12 5.23 -8.49
C ALA A 163 17.97 6.18 -8.87
N SER A 164 18.29 7.42 -9.25
CA SER A 164 17.31 8.37 -9.78
C SER A 164 16.87 8.05 -11.21
N ASN A 165 17.73 7.40 -11.99
CA ASN A 165 17.44 6.99 -13.37
C ASN A 165 17.14 5.50 -13.39
N TYR A 166 16.01 5.13 -14.00
CA TYR A 166 15.55 3.75 -14.04
C TYR A 166 16.28 2.93 -15.10
N HIS A 167 16.70 1.71 -14.74
CA HIS A 167 17.27 0.74 -15.67
C HIS A 167 17.05 -0.69 -15.12
N SER A 168 16.77 -1.67 -15.98
CA SER A 168 16.53 -3.08 -15.58
C SER A 168 17.75 -3.71 -14.90
N ASP A 169 18.94 -3.27 -15.31
CA ASP A 169 20.23 -3.77 -14.79
C ASP A 169 20.71 -3.03 -13.55
N TYR A 170 19.97 -2.02 -13.07
CA TYR A 170 20.34 -1.28 -11.88
C TYR A 170 19.81 -1.95 -10.60
N PRO A 171 20.46 -1.73 -9.46
CA PRO A 171 20.00 -2.28 -8.19
C PRO A 171 18.65 -1.72 -7.73
N PHE A 172 17.84 -2.60 -7.16
CA PHE A 172 16.55 -2.30 -6.54
C PHE A 172 16.60 -2.61 -5.05
N PHE A 173 15.78 -1.93 -4.26
CA PHE A 173 15.50 -2.32 -2.89
C PHE A 173 14.14 -3.03 -2.81
N GLU A 174 14.06 -3.98 -1.89
CA GLU A 174 12.82 -4.62 -1.46
C GLU A 174 12.66 -4.38 0.05
N ILE A 175 11.44 -4.03 0.46
CA ILE A 175 11.05 -3.95 1.87
C ILE A 175 9.94 -4.96 2.09
N LEU A 176 10.20 -5.95 2.93
CA LEU A 176 9.17 -6.81 3.49
C LEU A 176 8.73 -6.22 4.82
N VAL A 177 7.44 -5.87 4.89
CA VAL A 177 6.81 -5.28 6.05
C VAL A 177 6.05 -6.37 6.79
N ASN A 178 6.45 -6.64 8.02
CA ASN A 178 5.83 -7.64 8.87
C ASN A 178 5.76 -7.16 10.33
N SER A 179 5.19 -7.99 11.19
CA SER A 179 5.28 -7.83 12.64
C SER A 179 6.16 -8.92 13.25
N SER A 180 7.30 -9.30 12.64
CA SER A 180 8.13 -10.35 13.24
C SER A 180 8.52 -9.94 14.63
N LYS A 181 8.16 -10.80 15.58
CA LYS A 181 8.55 -10.70 16.97
C LYS A 181 9.79 -11.55 17.18
N GLU A 182 10.68 -11.09 18.05
CA GLU A 182 11.75 -11.95 18.58
C GLU A 182 11.17 -12.99 19.55
N SER A 183 10.05 -12.68 20.21
CA SER A 183 9.29 -13.59 21.09
C SER A 183 7.81 -13.23 21.14
N ILE A 184 6.93 -14.17 21.53
CA ILE A 184 5.48 -13.92 21.58
C ILE A 184 5.08 -12.69 22.43
N ASP A 185 5.88 -12.39 23.45
CA ASP A 185 5.69 -11.29 24.42
C ASP A 185 6.37 -9.97 24.01
N SER A 186 7.09 -9.94 22.89
CA SER A 186 7.84 -8.76 22.46
C SER A 186 6.92 -7.56 22.22
N GLU A 187 7.07 -6.52 23.04
CA GLU A 187 6.29 -5.29 22.92
C GLU A 187 6.68 -4.45 21.71
N ILE A 188 7.92 -4.63 21.24
CA ILE A 188 8.55 -3.87 20.18
C ILE A 188 9.01 -4.85 19.10
N CYS A 189 8.91 -4.45 17.84
CA CYS A 189 9.38 -5.19 16.67
C CYS A 189 10.21 -4.29 15.74
N LYS A 190 11.02 -4.92 14.88
CA LYS A 190 11.64 -4.30 13.70
C LYS A 190 10.83 -4.69 12.46
N PRO A 191 9.85 -3.88 12.04
CA PRO A 191 8.85 -4.33 11.08
C PRO A 191 9.32 -4.27 9.62
N PHE A 192 10.47 -3.65 9.35
CA PHE A 192 10.97 -3.41 8.00
C PHE A 192 12.20 -4.27 7.73
N TYR A 193 12.02 -5.36 7.00
CA TYR A 193 13.13 -6.16 6.52
C TYR A 193 13.53 -5.69 5.13
N VAL A 194 14.71 -5.06 5.04
CA VAL A 194 15.18 -4.39 3.83
C VAL A 194 16.27 -5.19 3.16
N THR A 195 16.13 -5.44 1.86
CA THR A 195 17.12 -6.15 1.05
C THR A 195 17.37 -5.44 -0.28
N ILE A 196 18.55 -5.68 -0.84
CA ILE A 196 19.01 -5.12 -2.11
C ILE A 196 19.14 -6.24 -3.13
N HIS A 197 18.57 -6.03 -4.30
CA HIS A 197 18.64 -6.93 -5.46
C HIS A 197 19.44 -6.26 -6.56
N ASP A 198 20.33 -7.03 -7.19
CA ASP A 198 21.29 -6.48 -8.15
C ASP A 198 20.63 -5.99 -9.45
N ASN A 199 19.49 -6.57 -9.83
CA ASN A 199 18.73 -6.21 -11.02
C ASN A 199 17.29 -6.74 -10.95
N GLU A 200 16.50 -6.36 -11.95
CA GLU A 200 15.08 -6.72 -12.07
C GLU A 200 14.86 -8.24 -12.16
N LYS A 201 15.70 -8.96 -12.89
CA LYS A 201 15.58 -10.42 -13.04
C LYS A 201 15.68 -11.15 -11.70
N VAL A 202 16.56 -10.69 -10.80
CA VAL A 202 16.68 -11.26 -9.44
C VAL A 202 15.46 -10.90 -8.60
N LEU A 203 14.99 -9.65 -8.72
CA LEU A 203 13.81 -9.15 -8.02
C LEU A 203 12.54 -9.93 -8.39
N ASP A 204 12.30 -10.17 -9.68
CA ASP A 204 11.10 -10.85 -10.18
C ASP A 204 11.10 -12.34 -9.83
N LYS A 205 12.25 -13.01 -9.92
CA LYS A 205 12.41 -14.38 -9.42
C LYS A 205 12.05 -14.48 -7.94
N ARG A 206 12.49 -13.51 -7.14
CA ARG A 206 12.17 -13.47 -5.72
C ARG A 206 10.68 -13.23 -5.49
N ARG A 207 10.06 -12.28 -6.21
CA ARG A 207 8.61 -12.04 -6.15
C ARG A 207 7.83 -13.32 -6.44
N ALA A 208 8.16 -14.04 -7.52
CA ALA A 208 7.51 -15.30 -7.88
C ALA A 208 7.62 -16.36 -6.78
N VAL A 209 8.81 -16.52 -6.18
CA VAL A 209 9.01 -17.43 -5.03
C VAL A 209 8.14 -17.00 -3.84
N LEU A 210 8.16 -15.72 -3.46
CA LEU A 210 7.41 -15.22 -2.30
C LEU A 210 5.89 -15.32 -2.51
N SER A 211 5.39 -15.02 -3.71
CA SER A 211 3.96 -15.16 -4.06
C SER A 211 3.48 -16.62 -3.98
N GLY A 212 4.37 -17.58 -4.30
CA GLY A 212 4.08 -19.01 -4.19
C GLY A 212 4.02 -19.55 -2.75
N LEU A 213 4.40 -18.76 -1.72
CA LEU A 213 4.38 -19.19 -0.32
C LEU A 213 3.03 -18.99 0.39
N LYS A 214 2.03 -18.47 -0.33
CA LYS A 214 0.66 -18.39 0.17
C LYS A 214 0.21 -19.81 0.57
N LEU A 215 -0.30 -19.96 1.80
CA LEU A 215 -0.72 -21.23 2.42
C LEU A 215 0.39 -22.12 3.01
N PHE A 216 1.68 -21.83 2.80
CA PHE A 216 2.75 -22.61 3.42
C PHE A 216 2.85 -22.35 4.93
N PRO A 217 3.20 -23.37 5.75
CA PRO A 217 3.51 -23.18 7.16
C PRO A 217 4.63 -22.19 7.41
N GLY A 218 4.56 -21.50 8.56
CA GLY A 218 5.55 -20.50 8.94
C GLY A 218 6.97 -21.06 9.05
N GLU A 219 7.10 -22.32 9.47
CA GLU A 219 8.38 -23.03 9.59
C GLU A 219 9.08 -23.18 8.22
N VAL A 220 8.30 -23.24 7.14
CA VAL A 220 8.80 -23.35 5.76
C VAL A 220 8.96 -21.97 5.12
N ALA A 221 7.96 -21.10 5.28
CA ALA A 221 7.95 -19.80 4.62
C ALA A 221 8.95 -18.81 5.25
N HIS A 222 9.05 -18.76 6.58
CA HIS A 222 9.82 -17.75 7.30
C HIS A 222 11.31 -17.70 6.88
N PRO A 223 12.04 -18.83 6.77
CA PRO A 223 13.43 -18.81 6.30
C PRO A 223 13.60 -18.27 4.87
N ILE A 224 12.57 -18.36 4.02
CA ILE A 224 12.62 -17.89 2.63
C ILE A 224 12.37 -16.37 2.57
N TYR A 225 11.39 -15.88 3.34
CA TYR A 225 11.13 -14.45 3.47
C TYR A 225 12.35 -13.70 4.02
N TYR A 226 12.97 -14.24 5.07
CA TYR A 226 14.04 -13.58 5.84
C TYR A 226 15.40 -14.28 5.73
N SER A 227 15.70 -14.86 4.57
CA SER A 227 16.96 -15.58 4.36
C SER A 227 18.17 -14.70 4.68
N SER A 228 19.07 -15.21 5.53
CA SER A 228 20.34 -14.53 5.87
C SER A 228 21.29 -14.37 4.67
N SER A 229 21.04 -15.08 3.57
CA SER A 229 21.79 -14.93 2.33
C SER A 229 21.44 -13.66 1.55
N LEU A 230 20.36 -12.97 1.92
CA LEU A 230 19.92 -11.75 1.25
C LEU A 230 20.81 -10.58 1.63
N LYS A 231 21.13 -9.77 0.63
CA LYS A 231 22.02 -8.61 0.79
C LYS A 231 21.25 -7.48 1.45
N ASN A 232 21.67 -7.03 2.62
CA ASN A 232 21.10 -5.84 3.26
C ASN A 232 21.79 -4.55 2.74
N PRO A 233 21.26 -3.35 3.03
CA PRO A 233 21.84 -2.09 2.55
C PRO A 233 23.28 -1.82 3.01
N GLU A 234 23.63 -2.16 4.26
CA GLU A 234 24.99 -1.98 4.81
C GLU A 234 26.01 -2.84 4.05
N VAL A 235 25.71 -4.12 3.88
CA VAL A 235 26.54 -5.06 3.12
C VAL A 235 26.66 -4.63 1.66
N PHE A 236 25.60 -4.08 1.07
CA PHE A 236 25.66 -3.52 -0.28
C PHE A 236 26.60 -2.32 -0.34
N LEU A 237 26.54 -1.38 0.61
CA LEU A 237 27.41 -0.21 0.66
C LEU A 237 28.89 -0.59 0.83
N GLU A 238 29.20 -1.61 1.64
CA GLU A 238 30.58 -2.06 1.91
C GLU A 238 31.19 -2.83 0.74
N LYS A 239 30.42 -3.70 0.08
CA LYS A 239 30.94 -4.66 -0.90
C LYS A 239 30.90 -4.16 -2.34
N THR A 240 30.22 -3.04 -2.61
CA THR A 240 30.00 -2.56 -3.97
C THR A 240 31.13 -1.63 -4.40
N SER A 241 31.89 -2.04 -5.42
CA SER A 241 32.94 -1.22 -6.05
C SER A 241 32.40 -0.10 -6.95
N LEU A 242 31.07 -0.04 -7.16
CA LEU A 242 30.43 0.97 -7.99
C LEU A 242 30.51 2.35 -7.32
N ARG A 243 30.74 3.38 -8.13
CA ARG A 243 30.56 4.77 -7.69
C ARG A 243 29.08 5.05 -7.47
N ILE A 244 28.65 4.98 -6.22
CA ILE A 244 27.28 5.32 -5.81
C ILE A 244 27.17 6.85 -5.73
N GLY A 245 26.27 7.42 -6.55
CA GLY A 245 25.99 8.86 -6.52
C GLY A 245 25.37 9.31 -5.19
N PRO A 246 25.46 10.61 -4.84
CA PRO A 246 25.01 11.13 -3.55
C PRO A 246 23.55 10.79 -3.22
N ASN A 247 22.64 10.89 -4.19
CA ASN A 247 21.23 10.56 -3.99
C ASN A 247 21.01 9.07 -3.70
N ALA A 248 21.69 8.19 -4.43
CA ALA A 248 21.60 6.74 -4.21
C ALA A 248 22.16 6.36 -2.83
N ARG A 249 23.28 6.98 -2.42
CA ARG A 249 23.85 6.80 -1.09
C ARG A 249 22.89 7.24 0.01
N ARG A 250 22.28 8.41 -0.14
CA ARG A 250 21.27 8.94 0.78
C ARG A 250 20.07 7.99 0.93
N ILE A 251 19.57 7.43 -0.17
CA ILE A 251 18.49 6.43 -0.12
C ILE A 251 18.95 5.17 0.61
N LEU A 252 20.15 4.67 0.34
CA LEU A 252 20.69 3.49 1.03
C LEU A 252 20.89 3.72 2.55
N GLU A 253 21.38 4.89 2.94
CA GLU A 253 21.49 5.29 4.35
C GLU A 253 20.10 5.37 5.02
N GLY A 254 19.11 5.91 4.31
CA GLY A 254 17.72 5.92 4.77
C GLY A 254 17.13 4.52 4.91
N LEU A 255 17.46 3.61 3.99
CA LEU A 255 17.05 2.20 4.06
C LEU A 255 17.71 1.47 5.24
N THR A 256 18.99 1.75 5.53
CA THR A 256 19.68 1.27 6.74
C THR A 256 19.04 1.80 8.02
N PHE A 257 18.64 3.08 8.02
CA PHE A 257 17.90 3.64 9.14
C PHE A 257 16.55 2.92 9.33
N LEU A 258 15.80 2.73 8.25
CA LEU A 258 14.48 2.10 8.26
C LEU A 258 14.53 0.65 8.78
N SER A 259 15.54 -0.14 8.40
CA SER A 259 15.71 -1.53 8.89
C SER A 259 15.96 -1.63 10.40
N ASN A 260 16.39 -0.54 11.02
CA ASN A 260 16.64 -0.44 12.46
C ASN A 260 15.52 0.24 13.25
N VAL A 261 14.49 0.76 12.56
CA VAL A 261 13.33 1.36 13.21
C VAL A 261 12.61 0.32 14.06
N LYS A 262 12.27 0.74 15.28
CA LYS A 262 11.49 -0.02 16.25
C LYS A 262 10.09 0.55 16.36
N LEU A 263 9.08 -0.31 16.22
CA LEU A 263 7.66 0.05 16.41
C LEU A 263 7.01 -0.90 17.42
N TYR A 264 5.95 -0.44 18.08
CA TYR A 264 5.13 -1.33 18.89
C TYR A 264 4.59 -2.47 18.04
N THR A 265 4.70 -3.67 18.59
CA THR A 265 4.16 -4.86 17.95
C THR A 265 2.64 -4.81 17.96
N GLN A 266 2.03 -5.22 16.85
CA GLN A 266 0.62 -5.55 16.85
C GLN A 266 0.40 -6.81 17.70
N LYS A 267 -0.13 -6.65 18.91
CA LYS A 267 -0.47 -7.77 19.80
C LYS A 267 -1.80 -8.42 19.42
N THR A 268 -2.73 -7.64 18.86
CA THR A 268 -4.12 -8.04 18.58
C THR A 268 -4.62 -7.42 17.27
N GLY A 269 -5.66 -8.04 16.71
CA GLY A 269 -6.37 -7.55 15.54
C GLY A 269 -5.76 -7.95 14.20
N ASN A 270 -6.35 -7.42 13.14
CA ASN A 270 -6.09 -7.90 11.79
C ASN A 270 -4.77 -7.36 11.22
N CYS A 271 -3.75 -8.22 11.10
CA CYS A 271 -2.45 -7.84 10.54
C CYS A 271 -2.50 -7.51 9.05
N TRP A 272 -3.54 -7.93 8.33
CA TRP A 272 -3.76 -7.65 6.91
C TRP A 272 -4.13 -6.19 6.62
N ILE A 273 -4.57 -5.44 7.63
CA ILE A 273 -4.75 -3.99 7.56
C ILE A 273 -3.50 -3.27 8.08
N LYS A 274 -2.89 -3.80 9.14
CA LYS A 274 -1.77 -3.12 9.80
C LYS A 274 -0.49 -3.08 8.98
N GLN A 275 -0.16 -4.15 8.25
CA GLN A 275 1.05 -4.13 7.42
C GLN A 275 0.95 -3.15 6.25
N PRO A 276 -0.17 -3.06 5.49
CA PRO A 276 -0.35 -1.99 4.51
C PRO A 276 -0.24 -0.58 5.09
N MET A 277 -0.75 -0.35 6.31
CA MET A 277 -0.57 0.93 6.99
C MET A 277 0.90 1.23 7.33
N ARG A 278 1.69 0.21 7.68
CA ARG A 278 3.14 0.38 7.85
C ARG A 278 3.85 0.59 6.51
N CYS A 279 3.34 0.04 5.41
CA CYS A 279 3.80 0.37 4.07
C CYS A 279 3.55 1.84 3.75
N LEU A 280 2.39 2.40 4.10
CA LEU A 280 2.10 3.84 3.93
C LEU A 280 3.14 4.70 4.67
N LEU A 281 3.45 4.35 5.93
CA LEU A 281 4.48 5.06 6.69
C LEU A 281 5.87 4.96 6.03
N ALA A 282 6.24 3.77 5.52
CA ALA A 282 7.50 3.58 4.81
C ALA A 282 7.55 4.35 3.48
N SER A 283 6.46 4.41 2.71
CA SER A 283 6.41 5.20 1.47
C SER A 283 6.51 6.69 1.75
N LEU A 284 5.82 7.20 2.76
CA LEU A 284 5.93 8.61 3.17
C LEU A 284 7.39 8.95 3.51
N TYR A 285 8.03 8.10 4.30
CA TYR A 285 9.44 8.26 4.65
C TYR A 285 10.36 8.32 3.43
N LEU A 286 10.25 7.36 2.51
CA LEU A 286 11.10 7.28 1.33
C LEU A 286 10.86 8.40 0.33
N GLU A 287 9.61 8.84 0.18
CA GLU A 287 9.27 9.95 -0.71
C GLU A 287 9.68 11.31 -0.12
N ILE A 288 9.53 11.52 1.19
CA ILE A 288 10.09 12.70 1.88
C ILE A 288 11.61 12.74 1.67
N LEU A 289 12.32 11.64 1.90
CA LEU A 289 13.77 11.55 1.72
C LEU A 289 14.20 11.80 0.26
N SER A 290 13.34 11.43 -0.70
CA SER A 290 13.56 11.61 -2.14
C SER A 290 13.26 13.01 -2.66
N VAL A 291 12.28 13.70 -2.05
CA VAL A 291 11.85 15.04 -2.47
C VAL A 291 12.64 16.12 -1.75
N LYS A 292 12.73 16.04 -0.42
CA LYS A 292 13.43 17.00 0.44
C LYS A 292 14.89 16.58 0.57
N GLN A 293 15.79 17.26 -0.14
CA GLN A 293 17.21 16.86 -0.21
C GLN A 293 18.01 17.30 1.02
N ASP A 294 17.50 18.28 1.76
CA ASP A 294 18.13 18.95 2.91
C ASP A 294 17.88 18.25 4.25
N VAL A 295 16.85 17.40 4.36
CA VAL A 295 16.50 16.72 5.62
C VAL A 295 17.39 15.51 5.91
N SER A 296 17.71 15.19 7.16
CA SER A 296 18.36 13.93 7.53
C SER A 296 17.37 12.74 7.49
N PRO A 297 17.84 11.46 7.47
CA PRO A 297 16.98 10.29 7.67
C PRO A 297 16.09 10.38 8.92
N GLN A 298 16.61 10.93 10.03
CA GLN A 298 15.86 11.07 11.28
C GLN A 298 14.75 12.13 11.17
N GLU A 299 15.03 13.25 10.52
CA GLU A 299 14.05 14.32 10.27
C GLU A 299 12.97 13.86 9.29
N ALA A 300 13.36 13.18 8.21
CA ALA A 300 12.43 12.57 7.26
C ALA A 300 11.49 11.57 7.97
N TRP A 301 12.03 10.74 8.87
CA TRP A 301 11.22 9.81 9.66
C TRP A 301 10.26 10.52 10.63
N LYS A 302 10.72 11.60 11.28
CA LYS A 302 9.88 12.42 12.16
C LYS A 302 8.73 13.05 11.37
N ALA A 303 9.02 13.63 10.21
CA ALA A 303 8.02 14.22 9.31
C ALA A 303 7.04 13.16 8.78
N ALA A 304 7.53 11.99 8.37
CA ALA A 304 6.70 10.88 7.90
C ALA A 304 5.70 10.41 8.97
N LYS A 305 6.16 10.29 10.22
CA LYS A 305 5.26 9.92 11.34
C LYS A 305 4.20 10.98 11.61
N ALA A 306 4.56 12.26 11.57
CA ALA A 306 3.62 13.36 11.79
C ALA A 306 2.53 13.36 10.71
N LEU A 307 2.93 13.30 9.44
CA LEU A 307 2.00 13.24 8.32
C LEU A 307 1.16 11.97 8.32
N TYR A 308 1.75 10.82 8.65
CA TYR A 308 1.01 9.57 8.82
C TYR A 308 -0.05 9.66 9.93
N GLN A 309 0.28 10.25 11.09
CA GLN A 309 -0.68 10.47 12.17
C GLN A 309 -1.80 11.42 11.75
N GLU A 310 -1.48 12.45 11.00
CA GLU A 310 -2.45 13.41 10.47
C GLU A 310 -3.41 12.73 9.49
N ILE A 311 -2.90 11.99 8.50
CA ILE A 311 -3.71 11.19 7.56
C ILE A 311 -4.65 10.24 8.33
N GLN A 312 -4.13 9.54 9.34
CA GLN A 312 -4.96 8.65 10.16
C GLN A 312 -6.05 9.42 10.92
N LYS A 313 -5.74 10.59 11.48
CA LYS A 313 -6.68 11.40 12.26
C LYS A 313 -7.76 12.03 11.38
N THR A 314 -7.38 12.58 10.24
CA THR A 314 -8.29 13.33 9.35
C THR A 314 -9.09 12.39 8.47
N ALA A 315 -8.43 11.51 7.71
CA ALA A 315 -9.09 10.63 6.76
C ALA A 315 -9.42 9.26 7.35
N GLY A 316 -8.47 8.64 8.06
CA GLY A 316 -8.66 7.31 8.63
C GLY A 316 -9.83 7.24 9.60
N VAL A 317 -9.90 8.15 10.57
CA VAL A 317 -11.02 8.22 11.52
C VAL A 317 -12.34 8.55 10.83
N SER A 318 -12.34 9.44 9.82
CA SER A 318 -13.54 9.76 9.03
C SER A 318 -14.11 8.51 8.37
N LEU A 319 -13.28 7.74 7.67
CA LEU A 319 -13.67 6.49 7.03
C LEU A 319 -14.15 5.44 8.04
N ILE A 320 -13.50 5.32 9.20
CA ILE A 320 -13.98 4.41 10.25
C ILE A 320 -15.38 4.80 10.73
N ARG A 321 -15.66 6.10 10.91
CA ARG A 321 -16.99 6.57 11.33
C ARG A 321 -18.05 6.33 10.26
N GLU A 322 -17.69 6.51 9.00
CA GLU A 322 -18.57 6.16 7.86
C GLU A 322 -18.91 4.66 7.88
N LEU A 323 -17.90 3.79 7.94
CA LEU A 323 -18.08 2.33 8.01
C LEU A 323 -18.94 1.91 9.20
N MET A 324 -18.79 2.57 10.36
CA MET A 324 -19.65 2.32 11.52
C MET A 324 -21.12 2.67 11.27
N SER A 325 -21.41 3.72 10.50
CA SER A 325 -22.77 4.13 10.18
C SER A 325 -23.47 3.20 9.19
N GLU A 326 -22.69 2.51 8.36
CA GLU A 326 -23.16 1.62 7.30
C GLU A 326 -23.16 0.14 7.74
N THR A 327 -22.53 -0.18 8.87
CA THR A 327 -22.42 -1.54 9.40
C THR A 327 -23.33 -1.72 10.61
N THR A 328 -24.02 -2.86 10.69
CA THR A 328 -24.76 -3.23 11.90
C THR A 328 -23.79 -3.59 13.03
N LEU A 329 -23.63 -2.71 14.00
CA LEU A 329 -22.78 -2.87 15.18
C LEU A 329 -23.62 -2.89 16.46
N SER A 330 -23.19 -3.65 17.47
CA SER A 330 -23.79 -3.57 18.80
C SER A 330 -23.34 -2.31 19.54
N ASP A 331 -24.14 -1.82 20.48
CA ASP A 331 -23.79 -0.66 21.31
C ASP A 331 -22.44 -0.82 22.03
N SER A 332 -22.09 -2.05 22.44
CA SER A 332 -20.79 -2.32 23.07
C SER A 332 -19.63 -2.17 22.09
N GLN A 333 -19.81 -2.54 20.83
CA GLN A 333 -18.80 -2.37 19.79
C GLN A 333 -18.62 -0.87 19.48
N ILE A 334 -19.72 -0.14 19.29
CA ILE A 334 -19.70 1.32 19.05
C ILE A 334 -18.94 2.03 20.17
N ARG A 335 -19.31 1.80 21.44
CA ARG A 335 -18.61 2.39 22.59
C ARG A 335 -17.12 2.03 22.65
N THR A 336 -16.75 0.81 22.26
CA THR A 336 -15.35 0.38 22.25
C THR A 336 -14.56 1.09 21.17
N ILE A 337 -15.13 1.23 19.98
CA ILE A 337 -14.54 1.94 18.85
C ILE A 337 -14.32 3.41 19.20
N ASP A 338 -15.37 4.10 19.69
CA ASP A 338 -15.29 5.50 20.08
C ASP A 338 -14.20 5.75 21.12
N ARG A 339 -14.15 4.89 22.15
CA ARG A 339 -13.11 4.97 23.19
C ARG A 339 -11.70 4.82 22.61
N GLU A 340 -11.48 3.89 21.69
CA GLU A 340 -10.16 3.68 21.07
C GLU A 340 -9.79 4.81 20.11
N ILE A 341 -10.75 5.39 19.38
CA ILE A 341 -10.53 6.59 18.58
C ILE A 341 -10.09 7.75 19.47
N SER A 342 -10.85 8.05 20.53
CA SER A 342 -10.52 9.14 21.47
C SER A 342 -9.15 8.93 22.13
N LYS A 343 -8.85 7.70 22.55
CA LYS A 343 -7.57 7.35 23.20
C LYS A 343 -6.37 7.55 22.27
N ARG A 344 -6.51 7.22 20.98
CA ARG A 344 -5.37 7.15 20.04
C ARG A 344 -5.15 8.43 19.24
N PHE A 345 -6.22 9.17 18.96
CA PHE A 345 -6.16 10.31 18.07
C PHE A 345 -6.43 11.66 18.76
N SER A 346 -6.68 11.64 20.08
CA SER A 346 -6.94 12.82 20.93
C SER A 346 -7.77 13.85 20.16
N LEU A 347 -9.04 13.50 19.93
CA LEU A 347 -10.05 14.40 19.39
C LEU A 347 -10.60 15.29 20.49
#